data_AF-A0A9P0D6G0-F1
#
_entry.id   AF-A0A9P0D6G0-F1
#
_cell.length_a   1.000
_cell.length_b   1.000
_cell.length_c   1.000
_cell.angle_alpha   90.00
_cell.angle_beta   90.00
_cell.angle_gamma   90.00
#
_symmetry.space_group_name_H-M   'P 1'
#
loop_
_entity.id
_entity.type
_entity.pdbx_description
1 polymer ?
#
loop_
_entity_poly.entity_id
_entity_poly.type
_entity_poly.pdbx_seq_one_letter_code
_entity_poly.pdbx_strand_id
1 'polypeptide(L)'
;MFFIARTVNGLIRKLDQSVTNISKPHYSTFNQVINNNIISCNTSRQYSTPTAESESEINYEEIANGDKEMEYKLKILALETEVMRQDGKSVPDNSFLRPDHWRELVTKTSRSARQKYLEYLFKIEKKNENRKEKSDERKKHYQEHLARREWEKSHKPEETLEEFALKHGLQHNNIFLRFYDTTINQMYNNRLIQAMQFGQKLVVDIGYDTDMSRRENLNCAKQLMLLFAENRAHDDPFDIHFCNANNDGDVMKQLRKYIPTADEPWFPLNLHECSYLDMFPKEKLVYLTPHVREEIKEYDHDAIYIIGGIVDKMNQDPLSLAKAKREGLKMAKLPLDRHLSWGAGSGKSLTLNQVAAILLDQKVSGNWEYSLRHVPRRKLLTEENTLRTIDRVYDRRRFNTDRARSNPNFGKVNFDKLSYNSNSPKSRSNENRERNSFNVKNIFND
;
A
#
# COMPACT_ATOMS: atom_id res chain seq x y z
N MET A 1 22.29 43.10 50.90
CA MET A 1 22.25 42.84 49.44
C MET A 1 23.57 43.08 48.68
N PHE A 2 24.64 43.59 49.28
CA PHE A 2 25.95 43.75 48.59
C PHE A 2 26.91 42.55 48.73
N PHE A 3 26.61 41.57 49.59
CA PHE A 3 27.46 40.40 49.83
C PHE A 3 27.15 39.18 48.92
N ILE A 4 25.93 39.08 48.39
CA ILE A 4 25.53 37.97 47.50
C ILE A 4 26.05 38.20 46.07
N ALA A 5 26.10 39.45 45.59
CA ALA A 5 26.60 39.79 44.25
C ALA A 5 28.11 39.54 44.07
N ARG A 6 28.93 39.63 45.14
CA ARG A 6 30.37 39.30 45.08
C ARG A 6 30.63 37.80 45.01
N THR A 7 29.76 36.99 45.59
CA THR A 7 29.92 35.53 45.64
C THR A 7 29.54 34.87 44.31
N VAL A 8 28.51 35.40 43.63
CA VAL A 8 28.08 34.92 42.30
C VAL A 8 29.08 35.30 41.20
N ASN A 9 29.64 36.52 41.23
CA ASN A 9 30.66 36.94 40.27
C ASN A 9 32.02 36.21 40.45
N GLY A 10 32.34 35.76 41.66
CA GLY A 10 33.52 34.92 41.92
C GLY A 10 33.39 33.48 41.42
N LEU A 11 32.17 32.93 41.42
CA LEU A 11 31.86 31.60 40.88
C LEU A 11 31.85 31.58 39.35
N ILE A 12 31.36 32.65 38.71
CA ILE A 12 31.36 32.79 37.25
C ILE A 12 32.80 32.86 36.70
N ARG A 13 33.73 33.57 37.37
CA ARG A 13 35.14 33.63 36.96
C ARG A 13 35.92 32.32 37.15
N LYS A 14 35.54 31.47 38.11
CA LYS A 14 36.15 30.14 38.29
C LYS A 14 35.63 29.11 37.30
N LEU A 15 34.37 29.23 36.86
CA LEU A 15 33.83 28.42 35.76
C LEU A 15 34.50 28.78 34.43
N ASP A 16 34.73 30.08 34.17
CA ASP A 16 35.36 30.56 32.93
C ASP A 16 36.81 30.05 32.75
N GLN A 17 37.59 29.95 33.84
CA GLN A 17 38.97 29.42 33.80
C GLN A 17 39.04 27.88 33.71
N SER A 18 37.95 27.16 34.04
CA SER A 18 37.88 25.70 33.88
C SER A 18 37.44 25.25 32.48
N VAL A 19 36.84 26.15 31.70
CA VAL A 19 36.38 25.90 30.32
C VAL A 19 37.49 26.20 29.29
N THR A 20 38.56 26.89 29.68
CA THR A 20 39.68 27.23 28.77
C THR A 20 40.71 26.11 28.54
N ASN A 21 40.56 24.92 29.14
CA ASN A 21 41.52 23.80 28.99
C ASN A 21 40.91 22.48 28.47
N ILE A 22 39.73 22.52 27.87
CA ILE A 22 39.23 21.39 27.09
C ILE A 22 39.58 21.67 25.62
N SER A 23 40.50 20.88 25.07
CA SER A 23 40.86 20.93 23.66
C SER A 23 39.60 20.89 22.80
N LYS A 24 39.40 21.93 22.00
CA LYS A 24 38.30 22.00 21.02
C LYS A 24 38.34 20.71 20.18
N PRO A 25 37.28 19.91 20.11
CA PRO A 25 37.21 18.85 19.12
C PRO A 25 37.31 19.51 17.73
N HIS A 26 38.12 18.90 16.87
CA HIS A 26 38.43 19.37 15.52
C HIS A 26 37.16 19.50 14.66
N TYR A 27 36.50 20.66 14.71
CA TYR A 27 35.36 20.99 13.85
C TYR A 27 35.78 21.32 12.40
N SER A 28 37.07 21.17 12.04
CA SER A 28 37.54 21.43 10.67
C SER A 28 37.23 20.28 9.69
N THR A 29 37.04 19.05 10.18
CA THR A 29 36.84 17.87 9.31
C THR A 29 35.41 17.76 8.79
N PHE A 30 34.42 18.32 9.51
CA PHE A 30 33.01 18.21 9.12
C PHE A 30 32.63 19.19 8.00
N ASN A 31 33.18 20.41 8.03
CA ASN A 31 33.00 21.38 6.94
C ASN A 31 33.84 21.07 5.70
N GLN A 32 34.96 20.35 5.84
CA GLN A 32 35.73 19.85 4.68
C GLN A 32 35.00 18.72 3.94
N VAL A 33 34.24 17.86 4.64
CA VAL A 33 33.44 16.80 4.00
C VAL A 33 32.23 17.39 3.25
N ILE A 34 31.62 18.45 3.77
CA ILE A 34 30.52 19.14 3.06
C ILE A 34 31.04 19.95 1.86
N ASN A 35 32.17 20.65 1.98
CA ASN A 35 32.74 21.41 0.87
C ASN A 35 33.33 20.52 -0.24
N ASN A 36 33.90 19.35 0.10
CA ASN A 36 34.39 18.41 -0.92
C ASN A 36 33.25 17.70 -1.67
N ASN A 37 32.10 17.49 -1.02
CA ASN A 37 30.90 16.94 -1.69
C ASN A 37 30.14 17.96 -2.55
N ILE A 38 30.38 19.26 -2.36
CA ILE A 38 29.84 20.33 -3.22
C ILE A 38 30.74 20.57 -4.44
N ILE A 39 32.04 20.23 -4.35
CA ILE A 39 33.01 20.43 -5.44
C ILE A 39 33.13 19.18 -6.36
N SER A 40 32.76 17.97 -5.89
CA SER A 40 32.78 16.77 -6.75
C SER A 40 31.50 16.53 -7.56
N CYS A 41 30.47 17.38 -7.45
CA CYS A 41 29.25 17.30 -8.25
C CYS A 41 29.24 18.23 -9.48
N ASN A 42 30.42 18.65 -9.94
CA ASN A 42 30.63 19.29 -11.25
C ASN A 42 31.30 18.31 -12.23
N THR A 43 30.75 17.10 -12.37
CA THR A 43 30.91 16.39 -13.65
C THR A 43 29.89 16.99 -14.60
N SER A 44 30.37 17.77 -15.57
CA SER A 44 29.57 18.20 -16.70
C SER A 44 28.84 16.99 -17.26
N ARG A 45 27.50 16.97 -17.13
CA ARG A 45 26.69 16.19 -18.06
C ARG A 45 26.92 16.84 -19.41
N GLN A 46 27.82 16.24 -20.19
CA GLN A 46 27.91 16.52 -21.61
C GLN A 46 26.52 16.22 -22.18
N TYR A 47 25.79 17.29 -22.49
CA TYR A 47 24.59 17.19 -23.30
C TYR A 47 25.07 16.83 -24.69
N SER A 48 24.97 15.55 -25.03
CA SER A 48 25.01 15.10 -26.41
C SER A 48 23.85 15.80 -27.13
N THR A 49 24.16 16.66 -28.07
CA THR A 49 23.19 17.18 -29.04
C THR A 49 22.44 16.03 -29.71
N PRO A 50 21.14 16.16 -30.00
CA PRO A 50 20.35 15.09 -30.57
C PRO A 50 20.77 14.91 -32.03
N THR A 51 21.61 13.91 -32.28
CA THR A 51 21.79 13.35 -33.62
C THR A 51 20.60 12.46 -33.93
N ALA A 52 20.06 12.66 -35.13
CA ALA A 52 18.95 11.99 -35.81
C ALA A 52 18.50 10.62 -35.26
N GLU A 53 17.18 10.51 -35.09
CA GLU A 53 16.33 9.32 -35.20
C GLU A 53 17.09 7.99 -35.35
N SER A 54 17.29 7.29 -34.23
CA SER A 54 17.49 5.84 -34.25
C SER A 54 16.34 5.21 -33.46
N GLU A 55 15.53 4.43 -34.17
CA GLU A 55 14.57 3.52 -33.58
C GLU A 55 15.31 2.69 -32.52
N SER A 56 14.84 2.73 -31.27
CA SER A 56 15.45 1.95 -30.19
C SER A 56 15.21 0.47 -30.47
N GLU A 57 16.15 -0.18 -31.17
CA GLU A 57 16.17 -1.63 -31.37
C GLU A 57 16.20 -2.31 -30.01
N ILE A 58 15.11 -3.01 -29.70
CA ILE A 58 14.99 -3.82 -28.49
C ILE A 58 16.00 -4.97 -28.64
N ASN A 59 16.98 -5.06 -27.74
CA ASN A 59 17.92 -6.17 -27.74
C ASN A 59 17.23 -7.45 -27.23
N TYR A 60 16.63 -8.20 -28.16
CA TYR A 60 15.91 -9.45 -27.86
C TYR A 60 16.83 -10.56 -27.35
N GLU A 61 18.13 -10.50 -27.65
CA GLU A 61 19.13 -11.53 -27.27
C GLU A 61 19.39 -11.55 -25.76
N GLU A 62 19.46 -10.38 -25.11
CA GLU A 62 19.60 -10.27 -23.65
C GLU A 62 18.37 -10.79 -22.89
N ILE A 63 17.19 -10.73 -23.51
CA ILE A 63 15.93 -11.15 -22.88
C ILE A 63 15.74 -12.67 -23.01
N ALA A 64 16.18 -13.24 -24.13
CA ALA A 64 16.04 -14.65 -24.44
C ALA A 64 17.09 -15.55 -23.78
N ASN A 65 18.17 -14.99 -23.18
CA ASN A 65 19.28 -15.76 -22.58
C ASN A 65 19.80 -16.89 -23.51
N GLY A 66 19.82 -16.66 -24.83
CA GLY A 66 20.29 -17.62 -25.83
C GLY A 66 19.28 -18.69 -26.28
N ASP A 67 18.03 -18.65 -25.82
CA ASP A 67 16.96 -19.55 -26.29
C ASP A 67 16.31 -19.02 -27.59
N LYS A 68 16.57 -19.71 -28.70
CA LYS A 68 16.06 -19.35 -30.03
C LYS A 68 14.53 -19.40 -30.13
N GLU A 69 13.86 -20.26 -29.36
CA GLU A 69 12.40 -20.37 -29.39
C GLU A 69 11.74 -19.17 -28.69
N MET A 70 12.29 -18.76 -27.55
CA MET A 70 11.87 -17.54 -26.87
C MET A 70 12.11 -16.29 -27.72
N GLU A 71 13.24 -16.20 -28.41
CA GLU A 71 13.55 -15.08 -29.28
C GLU A 71 12.53 -14.96 -30.43
N TYR A 72 12.20 -16.08 -31.09
CA TYR A 72 11.17 -16.11 -32.13
C TYR A 72 9.80 -15.67 -31.59
N LYS A 73 9.44 -16.15 -30.40
CA LYS A 73 8.19 -15.76 -29.74
C LYS A 73 8.17 -14.28 -29.38
N LEU A 74 9.29 -13.70 -28.94
CA LEU A 74 9.42 -12.27 -28.68
C LEU A 74 9.26 -11.43 -29.94
N LYS A 75 9.85 -11.85 -31.06
CA LYS A 75 9.68 -11.18 -32.37
C LYS A 75 8.23 -11.21 -32.83
N ILE A 76 7.53 -12.34 -32.68
CA ILE A 76 6.08 -12.42 -32.96
C ILE A 76 5.31 -11.43 -32.09
N LEU A 77 5.63 -11.36 -30.80
CA LEU A 77 4.95 -10.46 -29.87
C LEU A 77 5.22 -8.98 -30.21
N ALA A 78 6.42 -8.63 -30.63
CA ALA A 78 6.77 -7.28 -31.09
C ALA A 78 5.97 -6.90 -32.35
N LEU A 79 5.85 -7.81 -33.31
CA LEU A 79 4.99 -7.61 -34.48
C LEU A 79 3.51 -7.49 -34.08
N GLU A 80 3.03 -8.33 -33.15
CA GLU A 80 1.66 -8.24 -32.63
C GLU A 80 1.40 -6.88 -31.97
N THR A 81 2.34 -6.35 -31.18
CA THR A 81 2.23 -5.01 -30.57
C THR A 81 2.18 -3.91 -31.62
N GLU A 82 2.96 -4.02 -32.69
CA GLU A 82 2.98 -3.05 -33.78
C GLU A 82 1.64 -3.03 -34.53
N VAL A 83 1.13 -4.21 -34.88
CA VAL A 83 -0.19 -4.34 -35.52
C VAL A 83 -1.27 -3.75 -34.63
N MET A 84 -1.24 -3.99 -33.31
CA MET A 84 -2.21 -3.39 -32.40
C MET A 84 -2.12 -1.86 -32.35
N ARG A 85 -0.93 -1.29 -32.50
CA ARG A 85 -0.72 0.16 -32.56
C ARG A 85 -1.28 0.74 -33.86
N GLN A 86 -1.05 0.07 -35.00
CA GLN A 86 -1.61 0.45 -36.30
C GLN A 86 -3.14 0.34 -36.33
N ASP A 87 -3.71 -0.66 -35.65
CA ASP A 87 -5.15 -0.83 -35.44
C ASP A 87 -5.78 0.27 -34.55
N GLY A 88 -4.98 1.23 -34.05
CA GLY A 88 -5.44 2.30 -33.18
C GLY A 88 -5.77 1.85 -31.75
N LYS A 89 -5.27 0.68 -31.32
CA LYS A 89 -5.45 0.23 -29.94
C LYS A 89 -4.51 0.97 -29.00
N SER A 90 -4.92 1.08 -27.74
CA SER A 90 -4.11 1.70 -26.68
C SER A 90 -2.88 0.84 -26.33
N VAL A 91 -1.77 1.10 -27.01
CA VAL A 91 -0.47 0.46 -26.82
C VAL A 91 0.55 1.54 -26.44
N PRO A 92 1.42 1.31 -25.44
CA PRO A 92 2.46 2.26 -25.06
C PRO A 92 3.47 2.52 -26.19
N ASP A 93 4.22 3.61 -26.07
CA ASP A 93 5.36 3.83 -26.94
C ASP A 93 6.47 2.79 -26.69
N ASN A 94 7.29 2.53 -27.72
CA ASN A 94 8.38 1.55 -27.64
C ASN A 94 9.41 1.97 -26.59
N SER A 95 9.64 3.27 -26.39
CA SER A 95 10.52 3.81 -25.36
C SER A 95 10.07 3.48 -23.92
N PHE A 96 8.78 3.21 -23.71
CA PHE A 96 8.21 2.84 -22.42
C PHE A 96 8.35 1.34 -22.10
N LEU A 97 8.48 0.49 -23.13
CA LEU A 97 8.51 -0.97 -22.99
C LEU A 97 9.89 -1.48 -22.52
N ARG A 98 9.95 -1.93 -21.28
CA ARG A 98 11.16 -2.51 -20.66
C ARG A 98 11.24 -4.03 -20.89
N PRO A 99 12.44 -4.65 -20.77
CA PRO A 99 12.61 -6.11 -20.83
C PRO A 99 11.63 -6.90 -19.95
N ASP A 100 11.35 -6.41 -18.74
CA ASP A 100 10.39 -7.02 -17.81
C ASP A 100 8.97 -7.09 -18.37
N HIS A 101 8.57 -6.10 -19.18
CA HIS A 101 7.25 -6.07 -19.80
C HIS A 101 7.12 -7.13 -20.88
N TRP A 102 8.20 -7.36 -21.64
CA TRP A 102 8.27 -8.41 -22.64
C TRP A 102 8.23 -9.80 -22.02
N ARG A 103 8.98 -10.03 -20.93
CA ARG A 103 8.91 -11.28 -20.15
C ARG A 103 7.49 -11.55 -19.65
N GLU A 104 6.80 -10.54 -19.14
CA GLU A 104 5.39 -10.68 -18.72
C GLU A 104 4.47 -11.01 -19.90
N LEU A 105 4.65 -10.40 -21.08
CA LEU A 105 3.86 -10.68 -22.28
C LEU A 105 3.99 -12.15 -22.73
N VAL A 106 5.19 -12.73 -22.64
CA VAL A 106 5.46 -14.14 -22.98
C VAL A 106 4.64 -15.10 -22.09
N THR A 107 4.42 -14.75 -20.82
CA THR A 107 3.62 -15.55 -19.88
C THR A 107 2.13 -15.60 -20.24
N LYS A 108 1.64 -14.66 -21.06
CA LYS A 108 0.21 -14.51 -21.36
C LYS A 108 -0.13 -15.22 -22.68
N THR A 109 -0.80 -16.35 -22.56
CA THR A 109 -1.13 -17.24 -23.69
C THR A 109 -2.19 -16.67 -24.64
N SER A 110 -3.20 -15.93 -24.13
CA SER A 110 -4.29 -15.38 -24.93
C SER A 110 -4.00 -13.97 -25.49
N ARG A 111 -4.36 -13.73 -26.75
CA ARG A 111 -4.32 -12.40 -27.41
C ARG A 111 -5.08 -11.33 -26.62
N SER A 112 -6.24 -11.67 -26.08
CA SER A 112 -7.03 -10.73 -25.27
C SER A 112 -6.35 -10.40 -23.94
N ALA A 113 -5.63 -11.35 -23.34
CA ALA A 113 -4.86 -11.11 -22.12
C ALA A 113 -3.67 -10.18 -22.38
N ARG A 114 -2.96 -10.37 -23.50
CA ARG A 114 -1.88 -9.48 -23.94
C ARG A 114 -2.39 -8.08 -24.24
N GLN A 115 -3.49 -7.95 -24.98
CA GLN A 115 -4.11 -6.65 -25.27
C GLN A 115 -4.47 -5.90 -23.98
N LYS A 116 -5.11 -6.56 -23.00
CA LYS A 116 -5.43 -5.94 -21.69
C LYS A 116 -4.19 -5.50 -20.93
N TYR A 117 -3.09 -6.25 -21.03
CA TYR A 117 -1.83 -5.90 -20.39
C TYR A 117 -1.18 -4.66 -21.03
N LEU A 118 -1.16 -4.58 -22.36
CA LEU A 118 -0.68 -3.40 -23.09
C LEU A 118 -1.53 -2.16 -22.79
N GLU A 119 -2.85 -2.30 -22.77
CA GLU A 119 -3.76 -1.21 -22.39
C GLU A 119 -3.49 -0.73 -20.95
N TYR A 120 -3.18 -1.66 -20.04
CA TYR A 120 -2.76 -1.32 -18.67
C TYR A 120 -1.44 -0.52 -18.66
N LEU A 121 -0.44 -0.95 -19.43
CA LEU A 121 0.83 -0.22 -19.55
C LEU A 121 0.62 1.18 -20.16
N PHE A 122 -0.24 1.31 -21.17
CA PHE A 122 -0.53 2.60 -21.82
C PHE A 122 -1.16 3.58 -20.83
N LYS A 123 -2.10 3.09 -20.00
CA LYS A 123 -2.68 3.89 -18.91
C LYS A 123 -1.64 4.34 -17.90
N ILE A 124 -0.60 3.55 -17.63
CA ILE A 124 0.49 3.95 -16.74
C ILE A 124 1.34 5.05 -17.38
N GLU A 125 1.72 4.89 -18.64
CA GLU A 125 2.47 5.88 -19.41
C GLU A 125 1.75 7.23 -19.41
N LYS A 126 0.47 7.26 -19.83
CA LYS A 126 -0.34 8.49 -19.82
C LYS A 126 -0.52 9.09 -18.42
N LYS A 127 -0.59 8.26 -17.39
CA LYS A 127 -0.59 8.74 -16.00
C LYS A 127 0.74 9.38 -15.61
N ASN A 128 1.86 8.87 -16.10
CA ASN A 128 3.19 9.43 -15.83
C ASN A 128 3.40 10.76 -16.56
N GLU A 129 2.98 10.86 -17.83
CA GLU A 129 2.95 12.11 -18.60
C GLU A 129 2.14 13.19 -17.86
N ASN A 130 0.87 12.89 -17.52
CA ASN A 130 0.01 13.81 -16.78
C ASN A 130 0.59 14.23 -15.41
N ARG A 131 1.33 13.33 -14.73
CA ARG A 131 2.02 13.65 -13.47
C ARG A 131 3.19 14.60 -13.69
N LYS A 132 3.94 14.41 -14.77
CA LYS A 132 5.07 15.26 -15.14
C LYS A 132 4.58 16.66 -15.48
N GLU A 133 3.55 16.77 -16.31
CA GLU A 133 2.91 18.05 -16.66
C GLU A 133 2.46 18.81 -15.42
N LYS A 134 1.70 18.16 -14.53
CA LYS A 134 1.26 18.77 -13.25
C LYS A 134 2.42 19.15 -12.34
N SER A 135 3.52 18.39 -12.35
CA SER A 135 4.72 18.72 -11.57
C SER A 135 5.39 19.98 -12.12
N ASP A 136 5.49 20.09 -13.44
CA ASP A 136 6.12 21.23 -14.10
C ASP A 136 5.25 22.49 -13.99
N GLU A 137 3.93 22.37 -14.07
CA GLU A 137 2.98 23.44 -13.71
C GLU A 137 3.18 23.92 -12.27
N ARG A 138 3.27 23.01 -11.29
CA ARG A 138 3.51 23.36 -9.88
C ARG A 138 4.85 24.07 -9.69
N LYS A 139 5.90 23.66 -10.40
CA LYS A 139 7.21 24.32 -10.35
C LYS A 139 7.14 25.74 -10.90
N LYS A 140 6.47 25.95 -12.04
CA LYS A 140 6.26 27.28 -12.62
C LYS A 140 5.49 28.18 -11.64
N HIS A 141 4.36 27.70 -11.12
CA HIS A 141 3.58 28.43 -10.12
C HIS A 141 4.38 28.73 -8.85
N TYR A 142 5.22 27.79 -8.39
CA TYR A 142 6.10 28.01 -7.24
C TYR A 142 7.17 29.08 -7.53
N GLN A 143 7.78 29.07 -8.72
CA GLN A 143 8.73 30.09 -9.16
C GLN A 143 8.07 31.47 -9.24
N GLU A 144 6.87 31.56 -9.80
CA GLU A 144 6.07 32.80 -9.84
C GLU A 144 5.74 33.31 -8.43
N HIS A 145 5.37 32.41 -7.52
CA HIS A 145 5.11 32.75 -6.13
C HIS A 145 6.37 33.24 -5.40
N LEU A 146 7.54 32.64 -5.65
CA LEU A 146 8.82 33.12 -5.12
C LEU A 146 9.16 34.52 -5.65
N ALA A 147 9.04 34.74 -6.96
CA ALA A 147 9.28 36.05 -7.59
C ALA A 147 8.34 37.11 -7.02
N ARG A 148 7.06 36.78 -6.80
CA ARG A 148 6.09 37.67 -6.14
C ARG A 148 6.52 38.00 -4.71
N ARG A 149 6.95 37.00 -3.92
CA ARG A 149 7.44 37.23 -2.55
C ARG A 149 8.69 38.10 -2.51
N GLU A 150 9.61 37.93 -3.45
CA GLU A 150 10.81 38.76 -3.56
C GLU A 150 10.44 40.21 -3.93
N TRP A 151 9.51 40.39 -4.86
CA TRP A 151 8.96 41.71 -5.21
C TRP A 151 8.25 42.37 -4.02
N GLU A 152 7.40 41.64 -3.29
CA GLU A 152 6.74 42.15 -2.08
C GLU A 152 7.74 42.53 -1.00
N LYS A 153 8.82 41.76 -0.82
CA LYS A 153 9.89 42.10 0.13
C LYS A 153 10.62 43.37 -0.27
N SER A 154 10.91 43.59 -1.56
CA SER A 154 11.59 44.81 -2.01
C SER A 154 10.72 46.06 -1.95
N HIS A 155 9.39 45.90 -1.93
CA HIS A 155 8.43 47.01 -1.84
C HIS A 155 7.79 47.16 -0.45
N LYS A 156 8.24 46.40 0.55
CA LYS A 156 7.75 46.53 1.93
C LYS A 156 8.46 47.68 2.65
N PRO A 157 7.71 48.54 3.36
CA PRO A 157 8.30 49.49 4.31
C PRO A 157 9.10 48.74 5.38
N GLU A 158 10.16 49.36 5.88
CA GLU A 158 10.99 48.79 6.95
C GLU A 158 10.14 48.62 8.23
N GLU A 159 9.85 47.37 8.61
CA GLU A 159 9.08 47.04 9.82
C GLU A 159 9.93 47.33 11.07
N THR A 160 9.33 47.95 12.09
CA THR A 160 10.02 48.15 13.37
C THR A 160 10.16 46.84 14.14
N LEU A 161 11.17 46.75 15.02
CA LEU A 161 11.41 45.55 15.84
C LEU A 161 10.20 45.19 16.73
N GLU A 162 9.46 46.20 17.22
CA GLU A 162 8.26 46.01 18.04
C GLU A 162 7.09 45.41 17.24
N GLU A 163 6.86 45.89 16.02
CA GLU A 163 5.83 45.35 15.12
C GLU A 163 6.14 43.92 14.70
N PHE A 164 7.41 43.60 14.42
CA PHE A 164 7.85 42.24 14.12
C PHE A 164 7.63 41.30 15.32
N ALA A 165 7.95 41.76 16.53
CA ALA A 165 7.82 40.97 17.75
C ALA A 165 6.36 40.69 18.15
N LEU A 166 5.43 41.61 17.85
CA LEU A 166 3.99 41.47 18.10
C LEU A 166 3.27 40.59 17.08
N LYS A 167 3.92 40.29 15.96
CA LYS A 167 3.31 39.52 14.86
C LYS A 167 3.41 38.03 15.13
N HIS A 168 2.27 37.37 15.24
CA HIS A 168 2.18 35.93 15.39
C HIS A 168 1.83 35.26 14.06
N GLY A 169 2.57 34.21 13.68
CA GLY A 169 2.27 33.47 12.46
C GLY A 169 3.42 32.62 11.94
N LEU A 170 3.17 31.95 10.81
CA LEU A 170 4.20 31.16 10.12
C LEU A 170 5.32 32.13 9.68
N GLN A 171 6.57 31.89 10.14
CA GLN A 171 7.74 32.76 9.95
C GLN A 171 7.82 34.01 10.84
N HIS A 172 6.97 34.15 11.86
CA HIS A 172 7.09 35.17 12.92
C HIS A 172 7.07 34.49 14.31
N ASN A 173 6.91 35.25 15.39
CA ASN A 173 6.88 34.70 16.74
C ASN A 173 5.75 33.68 16.88
N ASN A 174 6.10 32.44 17.21
CA ASN A 174 5.13 31.38 17.47
C ASN A 174 5.41 30.76 18.85
N ILE A 175 4.36 30.63 19.65
CA ILE A 175 4.41 30.01 20.99
C ILE A 175 4.57 28.49 20.86
N PHE A 176 4.13 27.90 19.74
CA PHE A 176 4.23 26.46 19.48
C PHE A 176 5.48 26.11 18.68
N LEU A 177 6.23 25.13 19.17
CA LEU A 177 7.31 24.49 18.41
C LEU A 177 6.74 23.81 17.16
N ARG A 178 7.38 24.05 16.02
CA ARG A 178 7.03 23.37 14.77
C ARG A 178 7.52 21.93 14.83
N PHE A 179 6.61 20.97 14.73
CA PHE A 179 6.95 19.59 14.44
C PHE A 179 7.27 19.45 12.95
N TYR A 180 8.48 19.01 12.65
CA TYR A 180 8.90 18.65 11.29
C TYR A 180 8.61 17.18 11.03
N ASP A 181 8.40 16.82 9.76
CA ASP A 181 8.20 15.43 9.36
C ASP A 181 9.36 14.52 9.79
N THR A 182 10.58 15.07 9.86
CA THR A 182 11.76 14.36 10.38
C THR A 182 11.60 14.02 11.86
N THR A 183 11.14 14.97 12.68
CA THR A 183 10.86 14.77 14.11
C THR A 183 9.75 13.74 14.32
N ILE A 184 8.68 13.81 13.52
CA ILE A 184 7.57 12.83 13.56
C ILE A 184 8.08 11.43 13.19
N ASN A 185 8.91 11.33 12.15
CA ASN A 185 9.52 10.06 11.74
C ASN A 185 10.43 9.46 12.82
N GLN A 186 11.23 10.29 13.49
CA GLN A 186 12.06 9.88 14.62
C GLN A 186 11.18 9.38 15.78
N MET A 187 10.10 10.11 16.10
CA MET A 187 9.14 9.69 17.12
C MET A 187 8.55 8.31 16.82
N TYR A 188 8.10 8.07 15.59
CA TYR A 188 7.58 6.77 15.18
C TYR A 188 8.63 5.65 15.24
N ASN A 189 9.88 5.93 14.83
CA ASN A 189 10.95 4.95 14.95
C ASN A 189 11.26 4.62 16.42
N ASN A 190 11.26 5.62 17.29
CA ASN A 190 11.49 5.42 18.72
C ASN A 190 10.39 4.54 19.35
N ARG A 191 9.12 4.73 18.94
CA ARG A 191 8.02 3.84 19.37
C ARG A 191 8.24 2.40 18.92
N LEU A 192 8.68 2.18 17.69
CA LEU A 192 8.99 0.83 17.21
C LEU A 192 10.18 0.21 17.96
N ILE A 193 11.24 0.98 18.25
CA ILE A 193 12.38 0.49 19.04
C ILE A 193 11.92 0.06 20.45
N GLN A 194 11.01 0.83 21.08
CA GLN A 194 10.42 0.43 22.36
C GLN A 194 9.59 -0.86 22.22
N ALA A 195 8.79 -0.99 21.16
CA ALA A 195 8.05 -2.21 20.88
C ALA A 195 8.96 -3.41 20.61
N MET A 196 10.11 -3.26 19.97
CA MET A 196 11.07 -4.36 19.78
C MET A 196 11.62 -4.89 21.11
N GLN A 197 11.72 -4.04 22.14
CA GLN A 197 12.21 -4.44 23.45
C GLN A 197 11.12 -5.03 24.35
N PHE A 198 9.92 -4.46 24.33
CA PHE A 198 8.88 -4.75 25.32
C PHE A 198 7.50 -5.07 24.72
N GLY A 199 7.33 -4.88 23.42
CA GLY A 199 6.07 -5.06 22.73
C GLY A 199 5.74 -6.53 22.46
N GLN A 200 4.45 -6.77 22.27
CA GLN A 200 3.94 -8.05 21.80
C GLN A 200 4.42 -8.32 20.37
N LYS A 201 4.75 -9.58 20.09
CA LYS A 201 5.26 -10.02 18.79
C LYS A 201 4.13 -10.33 17.83
N LEU A 202 4.27 -9.85 16.60
CA LEU A 202 3.38 -10.16 15.48
C LEU A 202 4.22 -10.74 14.34
N VAL A 203 3.92 -11.97 13.94
CA VAL A 203 4.61 -12.64 12.84
C VAL A 203 3.82 -12.48 11.56
N VAL A 204 4.52 -12.19 10.46
CA VAL A 204 3.97 -12.29 9.11
C VAL A 204 4.75 -13.34 8.34
N ASP A 205 4.04 -14.38 7.89
CA ASP A 205 4.63 -15.51 7.16
C ASP A 205 4.67 -15.22 5.66
N ILE A 206 5.87 -14.96 5.12
CA ILE A 206 6.08 -14.59 3.70
C ILE A 206 6.41 -15.83 2.83
N GLY A 207 6.18 -17.06 3.34
CA GLY A 207 6.52 -18.30 2.63
C GLY A 207 5.58 -18.70 1.49
N TYR A 208 4.88 -17.78 0.82
CA TYR A 208 3.82 -18.07 -0.17
C TYR A 208 4.15 -17.59 -1.60
N ASP A 209 5.38 -17.17 -1.85
CA ASP A 209 5.79 -16.56 -3.13
C ASP A 209 5.49 -17.44 -4.36
N THR A 210 5.58 -18.77 -4.22
CA THR A 210 5.31 -19.74 -5.30
C THR A 210 3.83 -19.99 -5.54
N ASP A 211 2.99 -19.79 -4.53
CA ASP A 211 1.54 -20.05 -4.60
C ASP A 211 0.76 -18.87 -5.20
N MET A 212 1.39 -17.70 -5.26
CA MET A 212 0.80 -16.46 -5.73
C MET A 212 1.27 -16.09 -7.14
N SER A 213 0.38 -15.52 -7.94
CA SER A 213 0.79 -14.91 -9.22
C SER A 213 1.71 -13.70 -8.97
N ARG A 214 2.55 -13.34 -9.95
CA ARG A 214 3.39 -12.12 -9.86
C ARG A 214 2.62 -10.86 -9.47
N ARG A 215 1.36 -10.73 -9.94
CA ARG A 215 0.48 -9.61 -9.56
C ARG A 215 0.04 -9.69 -8.10
N GLU A 216 -0.21 -10.88 -7.58
CA GLU A 216 -0.54 -11.10 -6.17
C GLU A 216 0.68 -10.86 -5.28
N ASN A 217 1.88 -11.32 -5.67
CA ASN A 217 3.16 -11.02 -5.01
C ASN A 217 3.38 -9.50 -4.89
N LEU A 218 3.20 -8.75 -5.98
CA LEU A 218 3.30 -7.29 -5.98
C LEU A 218 2.29 -6.62 -5.03
N ASN A 219 1.07 -7.16 -4.95
CA ASN A 219 0.04 -6.67 -4.03
C ASN A 219 0.33 -7.07 -2.57
N CYS A 220 0.93 -8.23 -2.33
CA CYS A 220 1.37 -8.68 -1.02
C CYS A 220 2.43 -7.74 -0.48
N ALA A 221 3.51 -7.49 -1.24
CA ALA A 221 4.55 -6.53 -0.87
C ALA A 221 3.99 -5.14 -0.52
N LYS A 222 3.00 -4.67 -1.30
CA LYS A 222 2.32 -3.40 -1.02
C LYS A 222 1.52 -3.45 0.30
N GLN A 223 0.83 -4.56 0.59
CA GLN A 223 0.10 -4.72 1.85
C GLN A 223 1.04 -4.82 3.05
N LEU A 224 2.21 -5.45 2.91
CA LEU A 224 3.25 -5.48 3.94
C LEU A 224 3.78 -4.08 4.26
N MET A 225 4.04 -3.26 3.23
CA MET A 225 4.43 -1.86 3.42
C MET A 225 3.35 -1.06 4.14
N LEU A 226 2.07 -1.24 3.79
CA LEU A 226 0.96 -0.58 4.48
C LEU A 226 0.84 -1.04 5.93
N LEU A 227 0.95 -2.35 6.17
CA LEU A 227 0.93 -2.96 7.49
C LEU A 227 2.03 -2.36 8.37
N PHE A 228 3.26 -2.28 7.87
CA PHE A 228 4.37 -1.66 8.60
C PHE A 228 4.11 -0.18 8.91
N ALA A 229 3.60 0.57 7.93
CA ALA A 229 3.30 1.99 8.10
C ALA A 229 2.19 2.24 9.14
N GLU A 230 1.13 1.43 9.12
CA GLU A 230 0.03 1.50 10.08
C GLU A 230 0.51 1.14 11.50
N ASN A 231 1.30 0.07 11.64
CA ASN A 231 1.92 -0.30 12.92
C ASN A 231 2.82 0.82 13.45
N ARG A 232 3.70 1.35 12.60
CA ARG A 232 4.64 2.43 12.94
C ARG A 232 3.95 3.71 13.44
N ALA A 233 2.76 4.01 12.91
CA ALA A 233 1.97 5.17 13.30
C ALA A 233 1.14 4.95 14.57
N HIS A 234 0.95 3.70 15.00
CA HIS A 234 0.17 3.36 16.18
C HIS A 234 0.83 3.84 17.48
N ASP A 235 0.04 4.10 18.51
CA ASP A 235 0.56 4.53 19.81
C ASP A 235 1.23 3.38 20.58
N ASP A 236 0.72 2.16 20.41
CA ASP A 236 1.28 0.94 20.98
C ASP A 236 1.53 -0.11 19.86
N PRO A 237 2.66 -0.01 19.13
CA PRO A 237 2.96 -0.92 18.02
C PRO A 237 3.26 -2.36 18.46
N PHE A 238 3.16 -3.28 17.50
CA PHE A 238 3.74 -4.62 17.61
C PHE A 238 5.22 -4.61 17.24
N ASP A 239 5.95 -5.56 17.84
CA ASP A 239 7.24 -6.04 17.34
C ASP A 239 6.98 -6.97 16.14
N ILE A 240 7.07 -6.41 14.93
CA ILE A 240 6.75 -7.14 13.70
C ILE A 240 7.96 -7.98 13.26
N HIS A 241 7.72 -9.26 12.97
CA HIS A 241 8.68 -10.18 12.37
C HIS A 241 8.17 -10.71 11.04
N PHE A 242 8.91 -10.44 9.97
CA PHE A 242 8.69 -11.08 8.68
C PHE A 242 9.54 -12.33 8.60
N CYS A 243 8.90 -13.51 8.62
CA CYS A 243 9.56 -14.81 8.61
C CYS A 243 9.37 -15.52 7.26
N ASN A 244 10.19 -16.53 6.98
CA ASN A 244 10.26 -17.23 5.69
C ASN A 244 10.47 -16.23 4.52
N ALA A 245 11.20 -15.14 4.77
CA ALA A 245 11.43 -14.11 3.77
C ALA A 245 12.50 -14.56 2.77
N ASN A 246 12.08 -15.07 1.62
CA ASN A 246 13.01 -15.39 0.54
C ASN A 246 13.56 -14.10 -0.09
N ASN A 247 14.86 -13.84 0.09
CA ASN A 247 15.53 -12.65 -0.44
C ASN A 247 15.47 -12.53 -1.97
N ASP A 248 15.41 -13.65 -2.69
CA ASP A 248 15.25 -13.70 -4.13
C ASP A 248 13.79 -13.68 -4.59
N GLY A 249 12.86 -13.74 -3.65
CA GLY A 249 11.42 -13.72 -3.87
C GLY A 249 10.91 -12.42 -4.49
N ASP A 250 9.83 -12.51 -5.27
CA ASP A 250 9.17 -11.35 -5.88
C ASP A 250 8.64 -10.38 -4.81
N VAL A 251 8.15 -10.91 -3.69
CA VAL A 251 7.61 -10.10 -2.59
C VAL A 251 8.73 -9.26 -1.96
N MET A 252 9.86 -9.87 -1.61
CA MET A 252 10.98 -9.19 -0.97
C MET A 252 11.64 -8.16 -1.90
N LYS A 253 11.87 -8.51 -3.17
CA LYS A 253 12.38 -7.58 -4.19
C LYS A 253 11.51 -6.33 -4.32
N GLN A 254 10.19 -6.47 -4.16
CA GLN A 254 9.25 -5.36 -4.27
C GLN A 254 9.10 -4.60 -2.96
N LEU A 255 9.18 -5.28 -1.82
CA LEU A 255 9.19 -4.65 -0.51
C LEU A 255 10.39 -3.69 -0.36
N ARG A 256 11.59 -4.11 -0.80
CA ARG A 256 12.80 -3.26 -0.85
C ARG A 256 12.64 -2.01 -1.72
N LYS A 257 11.83 -2.07 -2.77
CA LYS A 257 11.52 -0.88 -3.59
C LYS A 257 10.61 0.10 -2.86
N TYR A 258 9.70 -0.40 -2.02
CA TYR A 258 8.83 0.45 -1.20
C TYR A 258 9.55 1.00 0.02
N ILE A 259 10.42 0.20 0.64
CA ILE A 259 11.19 0.54 1.83
C ILE A 259 12.68 0.25 1.54
N PRO A 260 13.41 1.18 0.88
CA PRO A 260 14.82 0.99 0.55
C PRO A 260 15.73 0.81 1.77
N THR A 261 15.29 1.33 2.93
CA THR A 261 16.01 1.24 4.20
C THR A 261 15.68 -0.03 4.98
N ALA A 262 14.93 -0.99 4.40
CA ALA A 262 14.46 -2.17 5.13
C ALA A 262 15.60 -3.09 5.60
N ASP A 263 16.69 -3.15 4.85
CA ASP A 263 17.86 -3.97 5.16
C ASP A 263 18.88 -3.23 6.07
N GLU A 264 18.63 -1.98 6.41
CA GLU A 264 19.54 -1.18 7.24
C GLU A 264 19.47 -1.61 8.72
N PRO A 265 20.61 -1.84 9.41
CA PRO A 265 20.61 -2.33 10.79
C PRO A 265 19.91 -1.43 11.81
N TRP A 266 19.85 -0.13 11.53
CA TRP A 266 19.22 0.87 12.41
C TRP A 266 17.73 1.03 12.14
N PHE A 267 17.20 0.42 11.07
CA PHE A 267 15.80 0.52 10.72
C PHE A 267 14.98 -0.51 11.53
N PRO A 268 13.91 -0.08 12.23
CA PRO A 268 13.21 -0.95 13.18
C PRO A 268 12.20 -1.88 12.47
N LEU A 269 12.72 -2.79 11.65
CA LEU A 269 11.96 -3.85 10.97
C LEU A 269 12.75 -5.15 11.01
N ASN A 270 12.11 -6.22 11.49
CA ASN A 270 12.76 -7.52 11.61
C ASN A 270 12.46 -8.40 10.39
N LEU A 271 13.48 -8.66 9.56
CA LEU A 271 13.41 -9.53 8.39
C LEU A 271 14.21 -10.81 8.65
N HIS A 272 13.56 -11.97 8.49
CA HIS A 272 14.13 -13.29 8.80
C HIS A 272 13.89 -14.27 7.66
N GLU A 273 14.96 -14.91 7.17
CA GLU A 273 14.85 -16.02 6.21
C GLU A 273 14.33 -17.30 6.89
N CYS A 274 14.60 -17.48 8.19
CA CYS A 274 14.19 -18.65 8.96
C CYS A 274 12.68 -18.69 9.25
N SER A 275 12.23 -19.87 9.68
CA SER A 275 10.84 -20.07 10.07
C SER A 275 10.58 -19.47 11.45
N TYR A 276 9.35 -19.02 11.66
CA TYR A 276 8.88 -18.59 12.98
C TYR A 276 8.91 -19.74 14.01
N LEU A 277 8.91 -21.00 13.56
CA LEU A 277 9.04 -22.18 14.44
C LEU A 277 10.43 -22.26 15.10
N ASP A 278 11.46 -21.75 14.45
CA ASP A 278 12.83 -21.78 14.95
C ASP A 278 13.11 -20.61 15.91
N MET A 279 12.30 -19.55 15.81
CA MET A 279 12.48 -18.30 16.53
C MET A 279 11.65 -18.18 17.80
N PHE A 280 10.46 -18.80 17.81
CA PHE A 280 9.46 -18.57 18.84
C PHE A 280 8.94 -19.89 19.43
N PRO A 281 8.57 -19.89 20.72
CA PRO A 281 8.01 -21.08 21.35
C PRO A 281 6.68 -21.45 20.70
N LYS A 282 6.57 -22.69 20.24
CA LYS A 282 5.43 -23.20 19.46
C LYS A 282 4.10 -23.03 20.19
N GLU A 283 4.12 -23.14 21.52
CA GLU A 283 2.93 -23.10 22.38
C GLU A 283 2.29 -21.71 22.40
N LYS A 284 3.07 -20.65 22.14
CA LYS A 284 2.57 -19.27 22.06
C LYS A 284 2.07 -18.89 20.68
N LEU A 285 2.38 -19.66 19.63
CA LEU A 285 2.04 -19.32 18.26
C LEU A 285 0.56 -19.59 17.96
N VAL A 286 -0.12 -18.58 17.44
CA VAL A 286 -1.52 -18.65 17.00
C VAL A 286 -1.64 -18.20 15.55
N TYR A 287 -1.88 -19.15 14.65
CA TYR A 287 -2.01 -18.87 13.23
C TYR A 287 -3.41 -18.36 12.87
N LEU A 288 -3.48 -17.14 12.35
CA LEU A 288 -4.74 -16.52 11.92
C LEU A 288 -5.09 -16.96 10.50
N THR A 289 -6.24 -17.64 10.37
CA THR A 289 -6.73 -18.11 9.08
C THR A 289 -8.25 -18.01 9.02
N PRO A 290 -8.86 -17.50 7.92
CA PRO A 290 -10.31 -17.37 7.83
C PRO A 290 -11.03 -18.72 7.68
N HIS A 291 -10.31 -19.81 7.38
CA HIS A 291 -10.90 -21.11 7.06
C HIS A 291 -11.06 -22.04 8.27
N VAL A 292 -10.62 -21.63 9.47
CA VAL A 292 -10.80 -22.41 10.70
C VAL A 292 -12.17 -22.15 11.32
N ARG A 293 -12.66 -23.09 12.15
CA ARG A 293 -13.92 -22.93 12.89
C ARG A 293 -13.75 -22.13 14.17
N GLU A 294 -12.61 -22.27 14.84
CA GLU A 294 -12.34 -21.61 16.12
C GLU A 294 -12.18 -20.10 15.96
N GLU A 295 -12.93 -19.34 16.75
CA GLU A 295 -12.89 -17.87 16.79
C GLU A 295 -12.07 -17.38 17.97
N ILE A 296 -11.35 -16.27 17.79
CA ILE A 296 -10.80 -15.53 18.93
C ILE A 296 -11.96 -14.95 19.72
N LYS A 297 -12.14 -15.42 20.95
CA LYS A 297 -13.15 -14.89 21.88
C LYS A 297 -12.59 -13.68 22.61
N GLU A 298 -11.42 -13.86 23.20
CA GLU A 298 -10.68 -12.86 23.97
C GLU A 298 -9.29 -12.70 23.38
N TYR A 299 -8.79 -11.47 23.41
CA TYR A 299 -7.46 -11.15 22.93
C TYR A 299 -6.41 -11.61 23.95
N ASP A 300 -5.41 -12.35 23.49
CA ASP A 300 -4.35 -12.89 24.33
C ASP A 300 -3.08 -12.06 24.11
N HIS A 301 -2.63 -11.38 25.16
CA HIS A 301 -1.43 -10.53 25.12
C HIS A 301 -0.12 -11.33 25.17
N ASP A 302 -0.17 -12.59 25.62
CA ASP A 302 0.99 -13.47 25.68
C ASP A 302 1.16 -14.31 24.41
N ALA A 303 0.12 -14.41 23.60
CA ALA A 303 0.14 -15.08 22.31
C ALA A 303 0.96 -14.32 21.27
N ILE A 304 1.58 -15.08 20.36
CA ILE A 304 2.27 -14.57 19.17
C ILE A 304 1.38 -14.90 17.97
N TYR A 305 0.66 -13.90 17.48
CA TYR A 305 -0.22 -14.07 16.33
C TYR A 305 0.59 -14.14 15.03
N ILE A 306 0.22 -15.06 14.14
CA ILE A 306 0.81 -15.20 12.80
C ILE A 306 -0.24 -14.81 11.76
N ILE A 307 0.13 -13.89 10.87
CA ILE A 307 -0.65 -13.54 9.67
C ILE A 307 0.04 -14.15 8.46
N GLY A 308 -0.70 -14.91 7.65
CA GLY A 308 -0.17 -15.40 6.36
C GLY A 308 -0.02 -14.26 5.37
N GLY A 309 1.19 -14.00 4.88
CA GLY A 309 1.53 -13.00 3.86
C GLY A 309 1.07 -13.41 2.47
N ILE A 310 -0.24 -13.65 2.30
CA ILE A 310 -0.85 -14.14 1.07
C ILE A 310 -1.95 -13.20 0.55
N VAL A 311 -2.09 -13.13 -0.77
CA VAL A 311 -3.16 -12.40 -1.46
C VAL A 311 -3.90 -13.34 -2.40
N ASP A 312 -5.11 -13.72 -2.00
CA ASP A 312 -5.94 -14.79 -2.57
C ASP A 312 -7.04 -14.26 -3.51
N LYS A 313 -6.67 -13.45 -4.51
CA LYS A 313 -7.67 -12.86 -5.42
C LYS A 313 -8.15 -13.83 -6.48
N MET A 314 -7.25 -14.64 -7.03
CA MET A 314 -7.53 -15.55 -8.13
C MET A 314 -7.85 -16.97 -7.64
N ASN A 315 -7.11 -17.43 -6.64
CA ASN A 315 -7.27 -18.75 -6.04
C ASN A 315 -7.52 -18.61 -4.53
N GLN A 316 -8.54 -19.29 -4.00
CA GLN A 316 -8.96 -19.21 -2.59
C GLN A 316 -8.68 -20.51 -1.84
N ASP A 317 -7.67 -21.24 -2.28
CA ASP A 317 -7.24 -22.46 -1.60
C ASP A 317 -6.81 -22.16 -0.16
N PRO A 318 -7.17 -23.01 0.82
CA PRO A 318 -6.93 -22.77 2.24
C PRO A 318 -5.47 -23.07 2.63
N LEU A 319 -4.51 -22.40 1.98
CA LEU A 319 -3.06 -22.63 2.09
C LEU A 319 -2.55 -22.37 3.51
N SER A 320 -3.00 -21.28 4.14
CA SER A 320 -2.66 -20.95 5.53
C SER A 320 -3.16 -21.98 6.54
N LEU A 321 -4.38 -22.49 6.35
CA LEU A 321 -4.95 -23.55 7.20
C LEU A 321 -4.17 -24.86 7.02
N ALA A 322 -3.85 -25.23 5.77
CA ALA A 322 -3.11 -26.44 5.47
C ALA A 322 -1.69 -26.41 6.08
N LYS A 323 -1.00 -25.27 5.99
CA LYS A 323 0.33 -25.07 6.59
C LYS A 323 0.27 -25.16 8.12
N ALA A 324 -0.61 -24.40 8.76
CA ALA A 324 -0.75 -24.39 10.21
C ALA A 324 -1.14 -25.77 10.79
N LYS A 325 -1.99 -26.54 10.09
CA LYS A 325 -2.32 -27.93 10.46
C LYS A 325 -1.12 -28.86 10.37
N ARG A 326 -0.33 -28.76 9.30
CA ARG A 326 0.87 -29.59 9.10
C ARG A 326 1.90 -29.35 10.20
N GLU A 327 2.03 -28.10 10.61
CA GLU A 327 2.96 -27.69 11.67
C GLU A 327 2.39 -27.91 13.08
N GLY A 328 1.10 -28.25 13.20
CA GLY A 328 0.44 -28.52 14.48
C GLY A 328 0.33 -27.28 15.37
N LEU A 329 0.01 -26.13 14.77
CA LEU A 329 -0.16 -24.85 15.47
C LEU A 329 -1.61 -24.65 15.93
N LYS A 330 -1.78 -23.85 16.99
CA LYS A 330 -3.09 -23.33 17.36
C LYS A 330 -3.55 -22.39 16.23
N MET A 331 -4.81 -22.54 15.81
CA MET A 331 -5.39 -21.73 14.73
C MET A 331 -6.60 -20.99 15.26
N ALA A 332 -6.84 -19.78 14.76
CA ALA A 332 -8.05 -19.03 15.06
C ALA A 332 -8.44 -18.13 13.89
N LYS A 333 -9.72 -17.79 13.78
CA LYS A 333 -10.21 -16.71 12.92
C LYS A 333 -10.70 -15.54 13.76
N LEU A 334 -10.74 -14.35 13.15
CA LEU A 334 -11.35 -13.16 13.76
C LEU A 334 -12.87 -13.37 13.93
N PRO A 335 -13.50 -12.85 15.00
CA PRO A 335 -14.93 -13.00 15.28
C PRO A 335 -15.80 -12.07 14.40
N LEU A 336 -15.56 -12.07 13.09
CA LEU A 336 -16.21 -11.12 12.17
C LEU A 336 -17.73 -11.32 12.11
N ASP A 337 -18.18 -12.57 12.06
CA ASP A 337 -19.60 -12.91 11.89
C ASP A 337 -20.46 -12.59 13.12
N ARG A 338 -19.84 -12.48 14.29
CA ARG A 338 -20.52 -12.09 15.53
C ARG A 338 -20.83 -10.59 15.60
N HIS A 339 -19.95 -9.77 15.02
CA HIS A 339 -19.99 -8.32 15.18
C HIS A 339 -20.38 -7.57 13.90
N LEU A 340 -20.34 -8.22 12.73
CA LEU A 340 -20.57 -7.57 11.45
C LEU A 340 -21.63 -8.28 10.62
N SER A 341 -22.61 -7.52 10.14
CA SER A 341 -23.56 -7.98 9.13
C SER A 341 -22.96 -7.77 7.74
N TRP A 342 -22.80 -8.84 6.97
CA TRP A 342 -22.18 -8.78 5.64
C TRP A 342 -23.19 -8.46 4.55
N GLY A 343 -22.79 -7.62 3.60
CA GLY A 343 -23.57 -7.34 2.39
C GLY A 343 -23.56 -8.53 1.42
N ALA A 344 -24.61 -8.66 0.62
CA ALA A 344 -24.75 -9.72 -0.37
C ALA A 344 -23.53 -9.77 -1.34
N GLY A 345 -22.89 -10.94 -1.44
CA GLY A 345 -21.76 -11.17 -2.34
C GLY A 345 -20.41 -10.58 -1.89
N SER A 346 -20.30 -10.08 -0.65
CA SER A 346 -19.02 -9.60 -0.13
C SER A 346 -18.19 -10.71 0.49
N GLY A 347 -16.96 -10.90 -0.01
CA GLY A 347 -16.02 -11.86 0.56
C GLY A 347 -15.48 -11.41 1.93
N LYS A 348 -15.38 -12.38 2.86
CA LYS A 348 -14.90 -12.17 4.24
C LYS A 348 -13.37 -12.09 4.37
N SER A 349 -12.63 -12.34 3.29
CA SER A 349 -11.16 -12.19 3.27
C SER A 349 -10.76 -10.72 3.44
N LEU A 350 -9.97 -10.44 4.48
CA LEU A 350 -9.41 -9.12 4.77
C LEU A 350 -7.96 -9.04 4.27
N THR A 351 -7.46 -7.84 4.00
CA THR A 351 -6.05 -7.62 3.61
C THR A 351 -5.13 -7.71 4.82
N LEU A 352 -3.82 -7.94 4.60
CA LEU A 352 -2.84 -8.09 5.69
C LEU A 352 -2.83 -6.88 6.62
N ASN A 353 -2.82 -5.68 6.04
CA ASN A 353 -2.84 -4.43 6.80
C ASN A 353 -4.15 -4.26 7.59
N GLN A 354 -5.30 -4.67 7.03
CA GLN A 354 -6.58 -4.64 7.77
C GLN A 354 -6.56 -5.56 8.98
N VAL A 355 -6.03 -6.78 8.84
CA VAL A 355 -5.92 -7.72 9.96
C VAL A 355 -4.98 -7.15 11.02
N ALA A 356 -3.82 -6.62 10.64
CA ALA A 356 -2.89 -6.01 11.59
C ALA A 356 -3.49 -4.78 12.30
N ALA A 357 -4.21 -3.90 11.58
CA ALA A 357 -4.90 -2.76 12.16
C ALA A 357 -5.99 -3.16 13.17
N ILE A 358 -6.75 -4.22 12.87
CA ILE A 358 -7.71 -4.81 13.81
C ILE A 358 -6.98 -5.30 15.07
N LEU A 359 -5.87 -6.02 14.93
CA LEU A 359 -5.11 -6.51 16.08
C LEU A 359 -4.51 -5.37 16.90
N LEU A 360 -4.05 -4.29 16.27
CA LEU A 360 -3.50 -3.11 16.94
C LEU A 360 -4.52 -2.44 17.85
N ASP A 361 -5.71 -2.17 17.32
CA ASP A 361 -6.80 -1.60 18.13
C ASP A 361 -7.29 -2.59 19.18
N GLN A 362 -7.33 -3.89 18.87
CA GLN A 362 -7.80 -4.91 19.80
C GLN A 362 -6.86 -5.06 20.98
N LYS A 363 -5.55 -4.95 20.76
CA LYS A 363 -4.50 -4.94 21.80
C LYS A 363 -4.73 -3.80 22.80
N VAL A 364 -5.13 -2.61 22.34
CA VAL A 364 -5.28 -1.46 23.25
C VAL A 364 -6.68 -1.38 23.85
N SER A 365 -7.71 -1.61 23.04
CA SER A 365 -9.10 -1.36 23.45
C SER A 365 -9.80 -2.58 24.04
N GLY A 366 -9.37 -3.80 23.68
CA GLY A 366 -10.09 -5.04 23.98
C GLY A 366 -11.49 -5.13 23.35
N ASN A 367 -11.91 -4.15 22.55
CA ASN A 367 -13.27 -4.03 22.04
C ASN A 367 -13.34 -4.35 20.55
N TRP A 368 -13.96 -5.49 20.21
CA TRP A 368 -14.12 -5.93 18.83
C TRP A 368 -14.92 -4.95 17.96
N GLU A 369 -15.92 -4.25 18.50
CA GLU A 369 -16.68 -3.26 17.72
C GLU A 369 -15.82 -2.07 17.31
N TYR A 370 -14.93 -1.62 18.20
CA TYR A 370 -13.97 -0.56 17.90
C TYR A 370 -12.92 -1.02 16.90
N SER A 371 -12.34 -2.21 17.11
CA SER A 371 -11.29 -2.78 16.27
C SER A 371 -11.77 -3.11 14.86
N LEU A 372 -13.00 -3.59 14.71
CA LEU A 372 -13.57 -3.99 13.42
C LEU A 372 -13.98 -2.81 12.53
N ARG A 373 -13.80 -1.55 12.97
CA ARG A 373 -13.97 -0.36 12.12
C ARG A 373 -13.07 -0.35 10.88
N HIS A 374 -11.94 -1.08 10.93
CA HIS A 374 -11.01 -1.23 9.82
C HIS A 374 -11.56 -2.10 8.68
N VAL A 375 -12.66 -2.82 8.92
CA VAL A 375 -13.35 -3.55 7.85
C VAL A 375 -14.03 -2.55 6.91
N PRO A 376 -13.77 -2.61 5.59
CA PRO A 376 -14.33 -1.63 4.67
C PRO A 376 -15.87 -1.64 4.68
N ARG A 377 -16.47 -0.47 4.96
CA ARG A 377 -17.95 -0.30 5.01
C ARG A 377 -18.68 -0.86 3.80
N ARG A 378 -18.10 -0.79 2.60
CA ARG A 378 -18.66 -1.36 1.36
C ARG A 378 -18.91 -2.88 1.41
N LYS A 379 -18.32 -3.59 2.38
CA LYS A 379 -18.51 -5.02 2.59
C LYS A 379 -19.65 -5.35 3.55
N LEU A 380 -20.09 -4.35 4.32
CA LEU A 380 -21.10 -4.50 5.35
C LEU A 380 -22.50 -4.25 4.79
N LEU A 381 -23.50 -4.88 5.39
CA LEU A 381 -24.89 -4.55 5.16
C LEU A 381 -25.18 -3.26 5.93
N THR A 382 -25.36 -2.16 5.19
CA THR A 382 -25.77 -0.86 5.74
C THR A 382 -26.90 -0.34 4.88
N GLU A 383 -27.81 0.46 5.45
CA GLU A 383 -28.91 1.09 4.69
C GLU A 383 -28.38 1.81 3.45
N GLU A 384 -27.27 2.54 3.60
CA GLU A 384 -26.60 3.23 2.49
C GLU A 384 -26.13 2.26 1.40
N ASN A 385 -25.53 1.13 1.75
CA ASN A 385 -25.12 0.13 0.76
C ASN A 385 -26.32 -0.55 0.09
N THR A 386 -27.40 -0.76 0.84
CA THR A 386 -28.64 -1.34 0.31
C THR A 386 -29.27 -0.39 -0.71
N LEU A 387 -29.40 0.91 -0.38
CA LEU A 387 -29.88 1.95 -1.28
C LEU A 387 -28.98 2.07 -2.53
N ARG A 388 -27.65 2.12 -2.35
CA ARG A 388 -26.69 2.14 -3.48
C ARG A 388 -26.80 0.90 -4.36
N THR A 389 -27.13 -0.26 -3.80
CA THR A 389 -27.32 -1.49 -4.58
C THR A 389 -28.62 -1.44 -5.36
N ILE A 390 -29.69 -0.95 -4.73
CA ILE A 390 -30.98 -0.71 -5.36
C ILE A 390 -30.82 0.27 -6.53
N ASP A 391 -30.18 1.42 -6.31
CA ASP A 391 -29.91 2.43 -7.34
C ASP A 391 -29.15 1.86 -8.53
N ARG A 392 -28.07 1.09 -8.28
CA ARG A 392 -27.33 0.42 -9.37
C ARG A 392 -28.19 -0.55 -10.18
N VAL A 393 -29.11 -1.27 -9.53
CA VAL A 393 -30.03 -2.18 -10.23
C VAL A 393 -31.04 -1.39 -11.07
N TYR A 394 -31.58 -0.30 -10.53
CA TYR A 394 -32.46 0.60 -11.28
C TYR A 394 -31.75 1.24 -12.47
N ASP A 395 -30.53 1.77 -12.29
CA ASP A 395 -29.72 2.36 -13.35
C ASP A 395 -29.36 1.34 -14.43
N ARG A 396 -28.96 0.11 -14.04
CA ARG A 396 -28.66 -0.95 -15.00
C ARG A 396 -29.91 -1.35 -15.80
N ARG A 397 -31.08 -1.42 -15.17
CA ARG A 397 -32.35 -1.68 -15.86
C ARG A 397 -32.67 -0.56 -16.84
N ARG A 398 -32.54 0.71 -16.43
CA ARG A 398 -32.76 1.89 -17.26
C ARG A 398 -31.82 1.93 -18.47
N PHE A 399 -30.52 1.71 -18.26
CA PHE A 399 -29.54 1.61 -19.35
C PHE A 399 -29.87 0.49 -20.32
N ASN A 400 -30.29 -0.69 -19.83
CA ASN A 400 -30.69 -1.79 -20.70
C ASN A 400 -31.97 -1.49 -21.49
N THR A 401 -32.95 -0.80 -20.88
CA THR A 401 -34.16 -0.38 -21.60
C THR A 401 -33.87 0.71 -22.63
N ASP A 402 -32.99 1.66 -22.33
CA ASP A 402 -32.61 2.73 -23.26
C ASP A 402 -31.80 2.16 -24.44
N ARG A 403 -30.91 1.19 -24.17
CA ARG A 403 -30.14 0.49 -25.20
C ARG A 403 -30.99 -0.41 -26.10
N ALA A 404 -32.04 -1.02 -25.55
CA ALA A 404 -33.04 -1.77 -26.31
C ALA A 404 -33.92 -0.86 -27.19
N ARG A 405 -34.19 0.37 -26.75
CA ARG A 405 -34.91 1.38 -27.53
C ARG A 405 -34.07 1.99 -28.65
N SER A 406 -32.76 2.14 -28.45
CA SER A 406 -31.85 2.76 -29.43
C SER A 406 -31.37 1.82 -30.55
N ASN A 407 -31.67 0.51 -30.48
CA ASN A 407 -31.25 -0.44 -31.52
C ASN A 407 -32.28 -1.58 -31.69
N PRO A 408 -33.22 -1.50 -32.66
CA PRO A 408 -34.28 -2.50 -32.84
C PRO A 408 -33.78 -3.90 -33.25
N ASN A 409 -32.51 -4.03 -33.66
CA ASN A 409 -31.92 -5.28 -34.15
C ASN A 409 -30.94 -5.94 -33.16
N PHE A 410 -30.85 -5.48 -31.91
CA PHE A 410 -30.04 -6.17 -30.90
C PHE A 410 -30.77 -7.40 -30.36
N GLY A 411 -30.68 -8.49 -31.13
CA GLY A 411 -30.75 -9.89 -30.70
C GLY A 411 -31.87 -10.27 -29.74
N LYS A 412 -32.91 -10.91 -30.28
CA LYS A 412 -33.76 -11.86 -29.54
C LYS A 412 -32.88 -12.97 -28.96
N VAL A 413 -32.29 -12.75 -27.79
CA VAL A 413 -31.75 -13.83 -26.97
C VAL A 413 -32.93 -14.41 -26.21
N ASN A 414 -33.37 -15.59 -26.66
CA ASN A 414 -34.46 -16.32 -26.02
C ASN A 414 -33.96 -16.84 -24.66
N PHE A 415 -34.40 -16.21 -23.57
CA PHE A 415 -34.04 -16.59 -22.20
C PHE A 415 -34.71 -17.89 -21.73
N ASP A 416 -35.58 -18.50 -22.53
CA ASP A 416 -36.28 -19.75 -22.22
C ASP A 416 -35.40 -21.02 -22.31
N LYS A 417 -34.10 -20.91 -22.58
CA LYS A 417 -33.16 -22.05 -22.61
C LYS A 417 -32.14 -22.10 -21.46
N LEU A 418 -32.35 -21.33 -20.39
CA LEU A 418 -31.58 -21.46 -19.15
C LEU A 418 -32.50 -21.97 -18.02
N SER A 419 -33.17 -23.11 -18.24
CA SER A 419 -33.73 -23.89 -17.14
C SER A 419 -32.73 -24.97 -16.74
N TYR A 420 -32.41 -24.96 -15.45
CA TYR A 420 -31.65 -26.00 -14.78
C TYR A 420 -32.28 -27.37 -15.02
N ASN A 421 -31.43 -28.34 -15.31
CA ASN A 421 -31.75 -29.75 -15.39
C ASN A 421 -32.12 -30.25 -13.99
N SER A 422 -33.41 -30.46 -13.70
CA SER A 422 -33.87 -31.19 -12.52
C SER A 422 -34.72 -32.38 -12.97
N ASN A 423 -34.10 -33.55 -13.02
CA ASN A 423 -34.78 -34.83 -13.05
C ASN A 423 -35.57 -35.03 -11.74
N SER A 424 -36.90 -35.06 -11.82
CA SER A 424 -37.80 -35.70 -10.84
C SER A 424 -39.25 -35.71 -11.38
N PRO A 425 -40.07 -36.76 -11.16
CA PRO A 425 -41.29 -36.99 -11.91
C PRO A 425 -42.53 -36.26 -11.38
N LYS A 426 -43.38 -35.90 -12.33
CA LYS A 426 -44.73 -35.29 -12.25
C LYS A 426 -45.62 -35.76 -11.09
N SER A 427 -46.33 -34.80 -10.46
CA SER A 427 -47.78 -34.92 -10.27
C SER A 427 -48.52 -33.57 -10.14
N ARG A 428 -49.56 -33.46 -10.98
CA ARG A 428 -50.82 -32.68 -11.02
C ARG A 428 -51.09 -31.51 -10.04
N SER A 429 -51.47 -30.39 -10.68
CA SER A 429 -52.81 -29.74 -10.69
C SER A 429 -52.83 -28.24 -10.34
N ASN A 430 -53.51 -27.49 -11.22
CA ASN A 430 -53.82 -26.07 -11.12
C ASN A 430 -54.76 -25.80 -9.94
N GLU A 431 -54.58 -24.66 -9.26
CA GLU A 431 -55.60 -23.60 -9.12
C GLU A 431 -55.11 -22.44 -8.24
N ASN A 432 -55.72 -21.28 -8.42
CA ASN A 432 -55.61 -20.03 -7.66
C ASN A 432 -54.46 -19.06 -7.98
N ARG A 433 -54.71 -18.30 -9.05
CA ARG A 433 -54.42 -16.86 -9.10
C ARG A 433 -55.24 -16.15 -8.01
N GLU A 434 -54.59 -15.49 -7.06
CA GLU A 434 -55.00 -14.15 -6.60
C GLU A 434 -53.91 -13.48 -5.74
N ARG A 435 -53.66 -12.20 -6.08
CA ARG A 435 -53.22 -11.06 -5.26
C ARG A 435 -52.23 -11.32 -4.10
N ASN A 436 -51.01 -10.78 -4.25
CA ASN A 436 -50.31 -10.16 -3.13
C ASN A 436 -49.27 -9.14 -3.63
N SER A 437 -49.62 -7.86 -3.52
CA SER A 437 -48.69 -6.73 -3.55
C SER A 437 -47.92 -6.69 -2.23
N PHE A 438 -46.61 -6.95 -2.29
CA PHE A 438 -45.72 -6.86 -1.13
C PHE A 438 -45.52 -5.39 -0.70
N ASN A 439 -45.91 -5.07 0.54
CA ASN A 439 -45.77 -3.74 1.13
C ASN A 439 -44.54 -3.73 2.07
N VAL A 440 -43.54 -2.90 1.77
CA VAL A 440 -42.16 -2.95 2.33
C VAL A 440 -42.02 -2.19 3.68
N LYS A 441 -43.12 -1.93 4.41
CA LYS A 441 -43.05 -1.03 5.58
C LYS A 441 -42.90 -1.66 6.97
N ASN A 442 -42.79 -2.98 7.14
CA ASN A 442 -42.78 -3.60 8.48
C ASN A 442 -41.57 -4.52 8.78
N ILE A 443 -40.33 -4.12 8.47
CA ILE A 443 -39.13 -4.92 8.86
C ILE A 443 -38.22 -4.17 9.85
N PHE A 444 -38.78 -3.22 10.62
CA PHE A 444 -38.11 -2.67 11.79
C PHE A 444 -39.16 -2.45 12.87
N ASN A 445 -39.48 -3.52 13.58
CA ASN A 445 -39.97 -3.54 14.96
C ASN A 445 -39.97 -5.02 15.37
N ASP A 446 -38.82 -5.45 15.89
CA ASP A 446 -38.67 -6.21 17.14
C ASP A 446 -37.19 -6.48 17.41
#